data_AF-A0A4R6EZQ2-F1
#
_entry.id   AF-A0A4R6EZQ2-F1
#
_cell.length_a   1.000
_cell.length_b   1.000
_cell.length_c   1.000
_cell.angle_alpha   90.00
_cell.angle_beta   90.00
_cell.angle_gamma   90.00
#
_symmetry.space_group_name_H-M   'P 1'
#
loop_
_entity.id
_entity.type
_entity.pdbx_description
1 polymer ?
#
loop_
_entity_poly.entity_id
_entity_poly.type
_entity_poly.pdbx_seq_one_letter_code
_entity_poly.pdbx_strand_id
1 'polypeptide(L)'
;MLAPTLNDAIPPHLVERLTVDKLPEPQPYCDPDHEALCQYCQTLTQLLSQQALLPDAESTLRALLCELVWMFAADMKAPRWERQSAEH
;
A
#
# COMPACT_ATOMS: atom_id res chain seq x y z
N MET A 1 8.37 -12.09 3.89
CA MET A 1 9.13 -10.86 3.63
C MET A 1 8.87 -10.44 2.19
N LEU A 2 8.31 -9.25 1.96
CA LEU A 2 7.98 -8.71 0.64
C LEU A 2 9.16 -7.96 -0.04
N ALA A 3 10.32 -7.94 0.62
CA ALA A 3 11.39 -6.99 0.34
C ALA A 3 12.30 -7.25 -0.87
N PRO A 4 12.57 -8.48 -1.38
CA PRO A 4 13.65 -8.64 -2.35
C PRO A 4 13.31 -7.98 -3.70
N THR A 5 12.04 -8.04 -4.13
CA THR A 5 11.61 -7.50 -5.42
C THR A 5 11.18 -6.04 -5.38
N LEU A 6 11.12 -5.41 -4.20
CA LEU A 6 10.69 -4.01 -4.08
C LEU A 6 11.77 -3.03 -4.56
N ASN A 7 13.04 -3.44 -4.46
CA ASN A 7 14.21 -2.69 -4.94
C ASN A 7 14.63 -3.06 -6.37
N ASP A 8 13.99 -4.04 -6.99
CA ASP A 8 14.30 -4.44 -8.36
C ASP A 8 13.76 -3.43 -9.37
N ALA A 9 14.37 -3.38 -10.55
CA ALA A 9 13.87 -2.57 -11.65
C ALA A 9 12.43 -2.95 -12.01
N ILE A 10 11.61 -1.95 -12.31
CA ILE A 10 10.19 -2.14 -12.60
C ILE A 10 10.04 -3.02 -13.85
N PRO A 11 9.28 -4.12 -13.77
CA PRO A 11 9.01 -4.97 -14.93
C PRO A 11 8.41 -4.16 -16.10
N PRO A 12 8.84 -4.41 -17.36
CA PRO A 12 8.42 -3.61 -18.51
C PRO A 12 6.89 -3.52 -18.69
N HIS A 13 6.19 -4.61 -18.38
CA HIS A 13 4.73 -4.71 -18.48
C HIS A 13 3.97 -3.93 -17.39
N LEU A 14 4.65 -3.43 -16.36
CA LEU A 14 4.07 -2.58 -15.32
C LEU A 14 4.30 -1.09 -15.58
N VAL A 15 5.22 -0.72 -16.46
CA VAL A 15 5.56 0.69 -16.76
C VAL A 15 4.33 1.45 -17.25
N GLU A 16 3.59 0.92 -18.22
CA GLU A 16 2.37 1.57 -18.73
C GLU A 16 1.27 1.71 -17.67
N ARG A 17 1.20 0.77 -16.71
CA ARG A 17 0.19 0.80 -15.64
C ARG A 17 0.56 1.77 -14.52
N LEU A 18 1.84 2.07 -14.36
CA LEU A 18 2.38 2.96 -13.33
C LEU A 18 2.70 4.37 -13.87
N THR A 19 2.42 4.63 -15.15
CA THR A 19 2.67 5.92 -15.81
C THR A 19 1.35 6.53 -16.28
N VAL A 20 1.12 7.82 -16.03
CA VAL A 20 -0.05 8.57 -16.53
C VAL A 20 0.37 9.88 -17.19
N ASP A 21 -0.49 10.47 -18.01
CA ASP A 21 -0.23 11.78 -18.64
C ASP A 21 -0.42 12.96 -17.66
N LYS A 22 -1.21 12.76 -16.59
CA LYS A 22 -1.41 13.73 -15.52
C LYS A 22 -1.62 13.01 -14.18
N LEU A 23 -0.82 13.35 -13.18
CA LEU A 23 -0.88 12.75 -11.85
C LEU A 23 -2.23 13.07 -11.17
N PRO A 24 -2.86 12.10 -10.48
CA PRO A 24 -3.98 12.40 -9.61
C PRO A 24 -3.58 13.39 -8.51
N GLU A 25 -4.50 14.27 -8.11
CA GLU A 25 -4.26 15.18 -6.99
C GLU A 25 -3.94 14.38 -5.72
N PRO A 26 -2.94 14.81 -4.92
CA PRO A 26 -2.57 14.09 -3.71
C PRO A 26 -3.77 14.03 -2.76
N GLN A 27 -4.18 12.82 -2.38
CA GLN A 27 -5.27 12.64 -1.43
C GLN A 27 -4.82 13.12 -0.04
N PRO A 28 -5.68 13.82 0.72
CA PRO A 28 -5.33 14.40 2.02
C PRO A 28 -5.33 13.36 3.16
N TYR A 29 -4.98 12.11 2.87
CA TYR A 29 -5.00 11.06 3.89
C TYR A 29 -3.81 11.20 4.84
N CYS A 30 -3.96 10.67 6.05
CA CYS A 30 -2.83 10.44 6.95
C CYS A 30 -1.77 9.68 6.13
N ASP A 31 -0.58 10.23 5.96
CA ASP A 31 0.51 9.60 5.21
C ASP A 31 1.50 8.99 6.22
N PRO A 32 1.14 7.88 6.90
CA PRO A 32 2.11 7.14 7.66
C PRO A 32 3.16 6.61 6.69
N ASP A 33 4.43 6.80 7.04
CA ASP A 33 5.55 6.23 6.31
C ASP A 33 5.28 4.74 5.99
N HIS A 34 5.68 4.28 4.81
CA HIS A 34 5.44 2.91 4.33
C HIS A 34 5.95 1.86 5.33
N GLU A 35 7.03 2.18 6.07
CA GLU A 35 7.56 1.35 7.15
C GLU A 35 6.59 1.26 8.34
N ALA A 36 5.96 2.38 8.73
CA ALA A 36 4.95 2.41 9.79
C ALA A 36 3.70 1.59 9.40
N LEU A 37 3.25 1.66 8.13
CA LEU A 37 2.14 0.84 7.64
C LEU A 37 2.43 -0.66 7.72
N CYS A 38 3.65 -1.07 7.35
CA CYS A 38 4.07 -2.46 7.48
C CYS A 38 4.06 -2.90 8.94
N GLN A 39 4.56 -2.05 9.85
CA GLN A 39 4.61 -2.34 11.28
C GLN A 39 3.22 -2.43 11.91
N TYR A 40 2.27 -1.59 11.49
CA TYR A 40 0.87 -1.68 11.91
C TYR A 40 0.23 -2.98 11.45
N CYS A 41 0.34 -3.32 10.15
CA CYS A 41 -0.21 -4.57 9.62
C CYS A 41 0.37 -5.80 10.35
N GLN A 42 1.68 -5.80 10.63
CA GLN A 42 2.34 -6.89 11.33
C GLN A 42 1.86 -7.00 12.79
N THR A 43 1.77 -5.89 13.50
CA THR A 43 1.31 -5.86 14.90
C THR A 43 -0.14 -6.35 15.01
N LEU A 44 -1.02 -5.88 14.11
CA LEU A 44 -2.42 -6.31 14.06
C LEU A 44 -2.54 -7.81 13.74
N THR A 45 -1.76 -8.31 12.78
CA THR A 45 -1.74 -9.73 12.44
C THR A 45 -1.31 -10.59 13.63
N GLN A 46 -0.27 -10.16 14.36
CA GLN A 46 0.19 -10.85 15.57
C GLN A 46 -0.86 -10.83 16.69
N LEU A 47 -1.57 -9.71 16.87
CA LEU A 47 -2.62 -9.58 17.88
C LEU A 47 -3.83 -10.49 17.56
N LEU A 48 -4.26 -10.51 16.29
CA LEU A 48 -5.32 -11.40 15.81
C LEU A 48 -4.94 -12.88 15.93
N SER A 49 -3.67 -13.21 15.70
CA SER A 49 -3.18 -14.60 15.80
C SER A 49 -3.15 -15.13 17.23
N GLN A 50 -3.10 -14.26 18.24
CA GLN A 50 -3.08 -14.65 19.65
C GLN A 50 -4.45 -15.09 20.18
N GLN A 51 -5.54 -14.88 19.42
CA GLN A 51 -6.93 -15.25 19.79
C GLN A 51 -7.34 -14.81 21.21
N ALA A 52 -6.71 -13.76 21.74
CA ALA A 52 -6.92 -13.24 23.09
C ALA A 52 -7.91 -12.05 23.11
N LEU A 53 -8.53 -11.76 21.98
CA LEU A 53 -9.43 -10.62 21.79
C LEU A 53 -10.88 -11.04 22.04
N LEU A 54 -11.70 -10.09 22.48
CA LEU A 54 -13.15 -10.29 22.44
C LEU A 54 -13.62 -10.38 20.98
N PRO A 55 -14.66 -11.19 20.67
CA PRO A 55 -15.12 -11.41 19.29
C PRO A 55 -15.39 -10.13 18.49
N ASP A 56 -15.99 -9.12 19.12
CA ASP A 56 -16.28 -7.82 18.49
C ASP A 56 -14.99 -7.04 18.17
N ALA A 57 -14.02 -7.07 19.09
CA ALA A 57 -12.73 -6.43 18.89
C ALA A 57 -11.93 -7.15 17.79
N GLU A 58 -11.94 -8.48 17.77
CA GLU A 58 -11.29 -9.29 16.73
C GLU A 58 -11.86 -8.98 15.35
N SER A 59 -13.19 -8.95 15.21
CA SER A 59 -13.86 -8.60 13.95
C SER A 59 -13.47 -7.20 13.46
N THR A 60 -13.48 -6.22 14.37
CA THR A 60 -13.11 -4.83 14.07
C THR A 60 -11.65 -4.72 13.63
N LEU A 61 -10.73 -5.37 14.34
CA LEU A 61 -9.31 -5.35 14.02
C LEU A 61 -8.99 -6.08 12.72
N ARG A 62 -9.73 -7.15 12.40
CA ARG A 62 -9.60 -7.85 11.12
C ARG A 62 -10.07 -6.99 9.95
N ALA A 63 -11.19 -6.28 10.10
CA ALA A 63 -11.65 -5.33 9.09
C ALA A 63 -10.63 -4.21 8.88
N LEU A 64 -10.10 -3.64 9.97
CA LEU A 64 -9.05 -2.62 9.92
C LEU A 64 -7.79 -3.11 9.19
N LEU A 65 -7.34 -4.34 9.48
CA LEU A 65 -6.19 -4.93 8.78
C LEU A 65 -6.45 -5.05 7.28
N CYS A 66 -7.65 -5.46 6.87
CA CYS A 66 -8.02 -5.51 5.45
C CYS A 66 -7.96 -4.13 4.78
N GLU A 67 -8.55 -3.11 5.39
CA GLU A 67 -8.54 -1.74 4.87
C GLU A 67 -7.11 -1.20 4.72
N LEU A 68 -6.24 -1.42 5.73
CA LEU A 68 -4.85 -1.00 5.68
C LEU A 68 -4.08 -1.68 4.54
N VAL A 69 -4.27 -2.99 4.35
CA VAL A 69 -3.63 -3.73 3.25
C VAL A 69 -4.12 -3.25 1.88
N TRP A 70 -5.41 -2.94 1.75
CA TRP A 70 -5.97 -2.42 0.51
C TRP A 70 -5.47 -1.02 0.18
N MET A 71 -5.43 -0.13 1.17
CA MET A 71 -4.84 1.19 1.04
C MET A 71 -3.37 1.11 0.59
N PHE A 72 -2.57 0.28 1.26
CA PHE A 72 -1.17 0.09 0.89
C PHE A 72 -1.00 -0.48 -0.53
N ALA A 73 -1.84 -1.45 -0.90
CA ALA A 73 -1.83 -2.01 -2.25
C ALA A 73 -2.29 -1.01 -3.31
N ALA A 74 -3.21 -0.11 -3.00
CA ALA A 74 -3.65 0.96 -3.88
C ALA A 74 -2.52 1.98 -4.08
N ASP A 75 -1.83 2.37 -3.02
CA ASP A 75 -0.71 3.30 -3.09
C ASP A 75 0.50 2.72 -3.86
N MET A 76 0.82 1.45 -3.67
CA MET A 76 1.86 0.77 -4.47
C MET A 76 1.50 0.70 -5.96
N LYS A 77 0.21 0.64 -6.29
CA LYS A 77 -0.28 0.59 -7.67
C LYS A 77 -0.57 1.98 -8.24
N ALA A 78 -0.51 3.03 -7.43
CA ALA A 78 -0.75 4.38 -7.88
C ALA A 78 0.34 4.76 -8.88
N PRO A 79 -0.02 5.40 -10.00
CA PRO A 79 0.95 5.83 -10.98
C PRO A 79 1.85 6.90 -10.35
N ARG A 80 3.17 6.68 -10.40
CA ARG A 80 4.17 7.57 -9.80
C ARG A 80 4.90 8.42 -10.84
N TRP A 81 4.80 8.05 -12.11
CA TRP A 81 5.48 8.74 -13.20
C TRP A 81 4.49 9.47 -14.09
N GLU A 82 4.72 10.76 -14.29
CA GLU A 82 4.10 11.50 -15.38
C GLU A 82 4.88 11.26 -16.66
N ARG A 83 4.17 11.00 -17.75
CA ARG A 83 4.78 10.94 -19.08
C ARG A 83 5.29 12.33 -19.44
N GLN A 84 6.60 12.50 -19.55
CA GLN A 84 7.16 13.68 -20.19
C GLN A 84 6.88 13.61 -21.70
N SER A 85 5.94 14.42 -22.18
CA SER A 85 5.77 14.65 -23.61
C SER A 85 7.05 15.29 -24.15
N ALA A 86 7.80 14.56 -24.97
CA ALA A 86 8.94 15.12 -25.70
C ALA A 86 8.38 16.03 -26.82
N GLU A 87 8.12 17.29 -26.48
CA GLU A 87 7.86 18.35 -27.46
C GLU A 87 9.14 18.55 -28.29
N HIS A 88 9.06 18.22 -29.58
CA HIS A 88 10.08 18.51 -30.61
C HIS A 88 9.73 19.82 -31.31
#